data_AF-A0A7Y5MQ52-F1
#
_entry.id   AF-A0A7Y5MQ52-F1
#
_cell.length_a   1.000
_cell.length_b   1.000
_cell.length_c   1.000
_cell.angle_alpha   90.00
_cell.angle_beta   90.00
_cell.angle_gamma   90.00
#
_symmetry.space_group_name_H-M   'P 1'
#
loop_
_entity.id
_entity.type
_entity.pdbx_description
1 polymer ?
#
loop_
_entity_poly.entity_id
_entity_poly.type
_entity_poly.pdbx_seq_one_letter_code
_entity_poly.pdbx_strand_id
1 'polypeptide(L)'
;MKTISLAVFCALLFAGCRNSSIPEFEEQASQLEQRIRKAVCDKAGMQRQIDSVWAIAVTAMDQEVPKDLEPGTRANFLSLKAEHLIKMLPEYKPLTPETKQLITQAASLDSVVTLQFGVLLKEFNAWETEMKNFLQRVEAKAPELRIKYLNRLQMAQNEPCPVR
;
A
#
# COMPACT_ATOMS: atom_id res chain seq x y z
N MET A 1 64.93 -39.97 -4.98
CA MET A 1 64.39 -39.13 -3.88
C MET A 1 63.15 -38.43 -4.42
N LYS A 2 61.97 -38.91 -4.00
CA LYS A 2 60.64 -38.42 -4.35
C LYS A 2 60.01 -37.90 -3.07
N THR A 3 59.60 -36.63 -3.01
CA THR A 3 58.49 -36.12 -2.15
C THR A 3 58.41 -34.60 -2.28
N ILE A 4 57.88 -34.09 -3.40
CA ILE A 4 57.25 -32.75 -3.41
C ILE A 4 56.07 -32.84 -4.38
N SER A 5 54.93 -33.35 -3.91
CA SER A 5 53.61 -33.19 -4.56
C SER A 5 52.55 -33.84 -3.70
N LEU A 6 52.25 -33.26 -2.53
CA LEU A 6 51.08 -33.69 -1.75
C LEU A 6 50.58 -32.60 -0.79
N ALA A 7 50.59 -31.33 -1.20
CA ALA A 7 50.02 -30.25 -0.37
C ALA A 7 49.14 -29.25 -1.15
N VAL A 8 49.15 -29.28 -2.48
CA VAL A 8 48.37 -28.32 -3.30
C VAL A 8 46.98 -28.86 -3.68
N PHE A 9 46.71 -30.16 -3.48
CA PHE A 9 45.44 -30.77 -3.88
C PHE A 9 44.31 -30.66 -2.85
N CYS A 10 44.60 -30.30 -1.59
CA CYS A 10 43.56 -30.14 -0.55
C CYS A 10 42.95 -28.74 -0.47
N ALA A 11 43.56 -27.72 -1.08
CA ALA A 11 43.04 -26.34 -1.00
C ALA A 11 41.96 -26.01 -2.05
N LEU A 12 41.77 -26.86 -3.07
CA LEU A 12 40.82 -26.60 -4.18
C LEU A 12 39.45 -27.26 -4.00
N LEU A 13 39.24 -28.09 -2.98
CA LEU A 13 37.93 -28.72 -2.72
C LEU A 13 37.00 -27.90 -1.81
N PHE A 14 37.45 -26.76 -1.27
CA PHE A 14 36.63 -25.88 -0.42
C PHE A 14 36.02 -24.68 -1.14
N ALA A 15 36.25 -24.50 -2.45
CA ALA A 15 35.74 -23.35 -3.20
C ALA A 15 34.32 -23.55 -3.80
N GLY A 16 33.65 -24.68 -3.56
CA GLY A 16 32.63 -25.20 -4.47
C GLY A 16 31.21 -25.44 -3.96
N CYS A 17 30.79 -24.93 -2.80
CA CYS A 17 29.37 -24.90 -2.42
C CYS A 17 28.91 -23.46 -2.16
N ARG A 18 29.08 -22.56 -3.14
CA ARG A 18 28.21 -21.38 -3.19
C ARG A 18 26.80 -21.91 -3.42
N ASN A 19 26.00 -21.91 -2.36
CA ASN A 19 24.60 -22.30 -2.39
C ASN A 19 23.91 -21.37 -3.41
N SER A 20 23.72 -21.84 -4.65
CA SER A 20 23.23 -21.05 -5.78
C SER A 20 21.83 -20.48 -5.55
N SER A 21 21.14 -20.97 -4.53
CA SER A 21 19.86 -20.50 -4.02
C SER A 21 19.91 -19.14 -3.31
N ILE A 22 21.05 -18.75 -2.72
CA ILE A 22 21.11 -17.49 -1.94
C ILE A 22 21.02 -16.25 -2.84
N PRO A 23 21.77 -16.15 -3.96
CA PRO A 23 21.60 -15.04 -4.91
C PRO A 23 20.18 -14.96 -5.50
N GLU A 24 19.57 -16.11 -5.78
CA GLU A 24 18.19 -16.21 -6.29
C GLU A 24 17.17 -15.67 -5.28
N PHE A 25 17.32 -16.00 -3.99
CA PHE A 25 16.46 -15.49 -2.93
C PHE A 25 16.62 -13.98 -2.70
N GLU A 26 17.83 -13.44 -2.81
CA GLU A 26 18.04 -11.99 -2.71
C GLU A 26 17.37 -11.23 -3.87
N GLU A 27 17.50 -11.73 -5.10
CA GLU A 27 16.85 -11.13 -6.26
C GLU A 27 15.33 -11.17 -6.11
N GLN A 28 14.77 -12.34 -5.78
CA GLN A 28 13.34 -12.50 -5.61
C GLN A 28 12.79 -11.65 -4.46
N ALA A 29 13.50 -11.60 -3.32
CA ALA A 29 13.12 -10.73 -2.20
C ALA A 29 13.11 -9.26 -2.62
N SER A 30 14.10 -8.81 -3.39
CA SER A 30 14.19 -7.42 -3.85
C SER A 30 13.05 -7.06 -4.80
N GLN A 31 12.68 -7.98 -5.71
CA GLN A 31 11.54 -7.76 -6.60
C GLN A 31 10.21 -7.72 -5.84
N LEU A 32 10.00 -8.62 -4.87
CA LEU A 32 8.80 -8.62 -4.02
C LEU A 32 8.73 -7.34 -3.19
N GLU A 33 9.84 -6.92 -2.59
CA GLU A 33 9.93 -5.69 -1.81
C GLU A 33 9.54 -4.46 -2.63
N GLN A 34 10.06 -4.31 -3.85
CA GLN A 34 9.72 -3.19 -4.74
C GLN A 34 8.24 -3.16 -5.10
N ARG A 35 7.65 -4.32 -5.40
CA ARG A 35 6.21 -4.43 -5.73
C ARG A 35 5.34 -4.06 -4.52
N ILE A 36 5.69 -4.57 -3.34
CA ILE A 36 4.99 -4.22 -2.09
C ILE A 36 5.05 -2.71 -1.84
N ARG A 37 6.24 -2.11 -1.90
CA ARG A 37 6.43 -0.66 -1.71
C ARG A 37 5.60 0.15 -2.69
N LYS A 38 5.67 -0.20 -3.98
CA LYS A 38 4.89 0.49 -5.03
C LYS A 38 3.41 0.48 -4.67
N ALA A 39 2.87 -0.66 -4.29
CA ALA A 39 1.46 -0.80 -4.02
C ALA A 39 0.97 -0.11 -2.76
N VAL A 40 1.75 -0.17 -1.68
CA VAL A 40 1.49 0.62 -0.46
C VAL A 40 1.42 2.10 -0.82
N CYS A 41 2.29 2.55 -1.73
CA CYS A 41 2.30 3.94 -2.17
C CYS A 41 1.19 4.30 -3.15
N ASP A 42 0.80 3.40 -4.04
CA ASP A 42 -0.37 3.59 -4.90
C ASP A 42 -1.63 3.70 -4.05
N LYS A 43 -1.78 2.82 -3.04
CA LYS A 43 -2.86 2.86 -2.06
C LYS A 43 -2.92 4.20 -1.32
N ALA A 44 -1.79 4.63 -0.76
CA ALA A 44 -1.69 5.90 -0.05
C ALA A 44 -1.92 7.11 -0.97
N GLY A 45 -1.49 7.03 -2.23
CA GLY A 45 -1.74 8.06 -3.25
C GLY A 45 -3.22 8.19 -3.58
N MET A 46 -3.90 7.07 -3.81
CA MET A 46 -5.35 7.02 -4.04
C MET A 46 -6.14 7.60 -2.87
N GLN A 47 -5.80 7.20 -1.63
CA GLN A 47 -6.45 7.73 -0.43
C GLN A 47 -6.28 9.25 -0.32
N ARG A 48 -5.07 9.77 -0.57
CA ARG A 48 -4.81 11.23 -0.58
C ARG A 48 -5.63 11.97 -1.63
N GLN A 49 -5.85 11.38 -2.81
CA GLN A 49 -6.68 11.99 -3.85
C GLN A 49 -8.14 12.12 -3.38
N ILE A 50 -8.71 11.05 -2.80
CA ILE A 50 -10.06 11.06 -2.20
C ILE A 50 -10.14 12.13 -1.11
N ASP A 51 -9.20 12.13 -0.17
CA ASP A 51 -9.20 13.07 0.95
C ASP A 51 -9.06 14.52 0.49
N SER A 52 -8.26 14.78 -0.55
CA SER A 52 -8.08 16.11 -1.11
C SER A 52 -9.36 16.66 -1.74
N VAL A 53 -10.09 15.87 -2.53
CA VAL A 53 -11.33 16.36 -3.15
C VAL A 53 -12.46 16.52 -2.13
N TRP A 54 -12.55 15.61 -1.17
CA TRP A 54 -13.52 15.75 -0.09
C TRP A 54 -13.20 16.94 0.82
N ALA A 55 -11.92 17.24 1.09
CA ALA A 55 -11.55 18.43 1.88
C ALA A 55 -12.03 19.74 1.22
N ILE A 56 -11.97 19.83 -0.12
CA ILE A 56 -12.48 20.98 -0.88
C ILE A 56 -14.02 21.06 -0.74
N ALA A 57 -14.73 19.95 -0.97
CA ALA A 57 -16.18 19.91 -0.85
C ALA A 57 -16.65 20.24 0.58
N VAL A 58 -16.00 19.68 1.60
CA VAL A 58 -16.31 19.91 3.02
C VAL A 58 -16.05 21.37 3.41
N THR A 59 -14.99 21.98 2.89
CA THR A 59 -14.71 23.41 3.13
C THR A 59 -15.81 24.29 2.55
N ALA A 60 -16.29 23.98 1.34
CA ALA A 60 -17.40 24.70 0.72
C ALA A 60 -18.73 24.48 1.48
N MET A 61 -19.00 23.24 1.91
CA MET A 61 -20.14 22.93 2.77
C MET A 61 -20.08 23.71 4.09
N ASP A 62 -18.95 23.75 4.77
CA ASP A 62 -18.79 24.41 6.07
C ASP A 62 -19.05 25.93 6.02
N GLN A 63 -18.83 26.55 4.87
CA GLN A 63 -19.12 27.97 4.65
C GLN A 63 -20.61 28.27 4.50
N GLU A 64 -21.40 27.30 4.01
CA GLU A 64 -22.82 27.48 3.67
C GLU A 64 -23.77 26.84 4.68
N VAL A 65 -23.29 25.85 5.44
CA VAL A 65 -24.07 25.18 6.48
C VAL A 65 -24.41 26.17 7.60
N PRO A 66 -25.69 26.23 8.05
CA PRO A 66 -26.10 27.16 9.10
C PRO A 66 -25.25 27.01 10.37
N LYS A 67 -24.76 28.14 10.90
CA LYS A 67 -23.85 28.16 12.05
C LYS A 67 -24.55 27.85 13.38
N ASP A 68 -25.86 27.96 13.42
CA ASP A 68 -26.75 27.73 14.56
C ASP A 68 -27.22 26.28 14.70
N LEU A 69 -26.84 25.40 13.76
CA LEU A 69 -27.06 23.96 13.92
C LEU A 69 -26.40 23.44 15.20
N GLU A 70 -27.03 22.43 15.80
CA GLU A 70 -26.42 21.69 16.90
C GLU A 70 -25.03 21.18 16.48
N PRO A 71 -23.98 21.34 17.33
CA PRO A 71 -22.62 20.95 16.97
C PRO A 71 -22.49 19.52 16.44
N GLY A 72 -23.25 18.57 17.00
CA GLY A 72 -23.27 17.18 16.55
C GLY A 72 -23.83 17.01 15.14
N THR A 73 -24.92 17.70 14.82
CA THR A 73 -25.55 17.68 13.50
C THR A 73 -24.64 18.28 12.44
N ARG A 74 -24.03 19.43 12.73
CA ARG A 74 -23.07 20.07 11.83
C ARG A 74 -21.86 19.17 11.57
N ALA A 75 -21.26 18.63 12.63
CA ALA A 75 -20.12 17.72 12.50
C ALA A 75 -20.47 16.45 11.69
N ASN A 76 -21.67 15.89 11.90
CA ASN A 76 -22.15 14.75 11.13
C ASN A 76 -22.27 15.10 9.64
N PHE A 77 -22.92 16.22 9.30
CA PHE A 77 -23.06 16.65 7.91
C PHE A 77 -21.71 16.86 7.22
N LEU A 78 -20.76 17.53 7.89
CA LEU A 78 -19.44 17.83 7.33
C LEU A 78 -18.49 16.62 7.29
N SER A 79 -18.77 15.55 8.03
CA SER A 79 -17.97 14.32 7.99
C SER A 79 -18.46 13.30 6.96
N LEU A 80 -19.67 13.48 6.43
CA LEU A 80 -20.23 12.58 5.43
C LEU A 80 -19.52 12.72 4.09
N LYS A 81 -18.86 11.64 3.67
CA LYS A 81 -18.20 11.50 2.37
C LYS A 81 -19.02 10.62 1.42
N ALA A 82 -20.32 10.89 1.34
CA ALA A 82 -21.24 10.12 0.52
C ALA A 82 -22.35 11.02 -0.04
N GLU A 83 -22.27 11.35 -1.33
CA GLU A 83 -23.21 12.27 -1.97
C GLU A 83 -24.68 11.87 -1.79
N HIS A 84 -25.01 10.59 -1.96
CA HIS A 84 -26.39 10.13 -1.81
C HIS A 84 -26.94 10.32 -0.39
N LEU A 85 -26.10 10.18 0.64
CA LEU A 85 -26.46 10.44 2.03
C LEU A 85 -26.61 11.95 2.28
N ILE A 86 -25.65 12.74 1.81
CA ILE A 86 -25.68 14.20 1.90
C ILE A 86 -26.97 14.75 1.29
N LYS A 87 -27.37 14.27 0.10
CA LYS A 87 -28.59 14.69 -0.60
C LYS A 87 -29.89 14.44 0.18
N MET A 88 -29.89 13.49 1.11
CA MET A 88 -31.07 13.20 1.95
C MET A 88 -31.18 14.13 3.16
N LEU A 89 -30.12 14.86 3.51
CA LEU A 89 -30.09 15.72 4.68
C LEU A 89 -30.69 17.11 4.36
N PRO A 90 -31.47 17.69 5.28
CA PRO A 90 -32.12 18.98 5.05
C PRO A 90 -31.12 20.11 4.78
N GLU A 91 -29.92 20.03 5.35
CA GLU A 91 -28.81 20.98 5.19
C GLU A 91 -28.28 21.04 3.75
N TYR A 92 -28.55 20.02 2.92
CA TYR A 92 -28.16 20.02 1.51
C TYR A 92 -28.98 20.98 0.64
N LYS A 93 -30.27 21.16 0.97
CA LYS A 93 -31.19 22.00 0.18
C LYS A 93 -30.69 23.43 0.01
N PRO A 94 -30.27 24.15 1.07
CA PRO A 94 -29.81 25.53 0.96
C PRO A 94 -28.44 25.71 0.28
N LEU A 95 -27.68 24.63 0.04
CA LEU A 95 -26.36 24.76 -0.60
C LEU A 95 -26.46 25.36 -2.01
N THR A 96 -25.44 26.10 -2.40
CA THR A 96 -25.31 26.68 -3.74
C THR A 96 -25.13 25.60 -4.81
N PRO A 97 -25.48 25.88 -6.08
CA PRO A 97 -25.18 24.98 -7.20
C PRO A 97 -23.69 24.61 -7.27
N GLU A 98 -22.80 25.55 -6.98
CA GLU A 98 -21.34 25.37 -6.99
C GLU A 98 -20.91 24.34 -5.93
N THR A 99 -21.38 24.49 -4.69
CA THR A 99 -21.08 23.53 -3.61
C THR A 99 -21.67 22.15 -3.91
N LYS A 100 -22.89 22.08 -4.46
CA LYS A 100 -23.50 20.83 -4.92
C LYS A 100 -22.69 20.15 -6.02
N GLN A 101 -22.11 20.93 -6.94
CA GLN A 101 -21.23 20.42 -7.98
C GLN A 101 -19.92 19.86 -7.40
N LEU A 102 -19.31 20.53 -6.42
CA LEU A 102 -18.12 20.02 -5.72
C LEU A 102 -18.39 18.69 -5.01
N ILE A 103 -19.54 18.54 -4.34
CA ILE A 103 -19.96 17.28 -3.72
C ILE A 103 -20.10 16.17 -4.78
N THR A 104 -20.73 16.49 -5.92
CA THR A 104 -20.92 15.54 -7.04
C THR A 104 -19.57 15.10 -7.62
N GLN A 105 -18.64 16.05 -7.81
CA GLN A 105 -17.29 15.77 -8.31
C GLN A 105 -16.49 14.90 -7.34
N ALA A 106 -16.54 15.21 -6.04
CA ALA A 106 -15.87 14.43 -5.01
C ALA A 106 -16.39 12.98 -5.00
N ALA A 107 -17.71 12.78 -5.00
CA ALA A 107 -18.30 11.45 -5.04
C ALA A 107 -18.03 10.67 -6.33
N SER A 108 -18.01 11.36 -7.49
CA SER A 108 -17.63 10.74 -8.75
C SER A 108 -16.18 10.27 -8.74
N LEU A 109 -15.25 11.10 -8.26
CA LEU A 109 -13.84 10.71 -8.18
C LEU A 109 -13.64 9.58 -7.16
N ASP A 110 -14.28 9.67 -6.00
CA ASP A 110 -14.25 8.62 -4.97
C ASP A 110 -14.74 7.27 -5.52
N SER A 111 -15.82 7.28 -6.31
CA SER A 111 -16.32 6.07 -6.98
C SER A 111 -15.29 5.49 -7.96
N VAL A 112 -14.64 6.34 -8.77
CA VAL A 112 -13.59 5.90 -9.71
C VAL A 112 -12.38 5.33 -8.96
N VAL A 113 -11.92 6.02 -7.90
CA VAL A 113 -10.78 5.58 -7.10
C VAL A 113 -11.12 4.28 -6.35
N THR A 114 -12.34 4.13 -5.83
CA THR A 114 -12.82 2.90 -5.19
C THR A 114 -12.76 1.70 -6.15
N LEU A 115 -13.12 1.90 -7.42
CA LEU A 115 -12.97 0.85 -8.44
C LEU A 115 -11.50 0.47 -8.67
N GLN A 116 -10.61 1.47 -8.76
CA GLN A 116 -9.17 1.24 -8.90
C GLN A 116 -8.58 0.53 -7.67
N PHE A 117 -9.06 0.89 -6.49
CA PHE A 117 -8.69 0.26 -5.23
C PHE A 117 -9.09 -1.23 -5.21
N GLY A 118 -10.23 -1.58 -5.80
CA GLY A 118 -10.64 -2.98 -5.98
C GLY A 118 -9.66 -3.80 -6.83
N VAL A 119 -9.03 -3.19 -7.84
CA VAL A 119 -7.95 -3.83 -8.62
C VAL A 119 -6.71 -3.99 -7.75
N LEU A 120 -6.30 -2.92 -7.07
CA LEU A 120 -5.13 -2.93 -6.20
C LEU A 120 -5.25 -3.97 -5.07
N LEU A 121 -6.44 -4.18 -4.50
CA LEU A 121 -6.70 -5.20 -3.49
C LEU A 121 -6.44 -6.62 -4.00
N LYS A 122 -6.77 -6.91 -5.27
CA LYS A 122 -6.45 -8.20 -5.89
C LYS A 122 -4.94 -8.39 -6.01
N GLU A 123 -4.22 -7.34 -6.38
CA GLU A 123 -2.76 -7.37 -6.44
C GLU A 123 -2.13 -7.58 -5.06
N PHE A 124 -2.65 -6.92 -4.01
CA PHE A 124 -2.23 -7.15 -2.63
C PHE A 124 -2.38 -8.62 -2.21
N ASN A 125 -3.54 -9.23 -2.47
CA ASN A 125 -3.77 -10.65 -2.15
C ASN A 125 -2.83 -11.58 -2.93
N ALA A 126 -2.52 -11.24 -4.18
CA ALA A 126 -1.56 -11.99 -4.99
C ALA A 126 -0.15 -11.92 -4.38
N TRP A 127 0.32 -10.73 -3.97
CA TRP A 127 1.65 -10.61 -3.37
C TRP A 127 1.75 -11.23 -1.98
N GLU A 128 0.69 -11.20 -1.17
CA GLU A 128 0.69 -11.94 0.10
C GLU A 128 0.87 -13.43 -0.12
N THR A 129 0.25 -13.96 -1.18
CA THR A 129 0.41 -15.36 -1.58
C THR A 129 1.82 -15.63 -2.09
N GLU A 130 2.37 -14.75 -2.95
CA GLU A 130 3.75 -14.84 -3.43
C GLU A 130 4.77 -14.79 -2.29
N MET A 131 4.56 -13.90 -1.31
CA MET A 131 5.40 -13.77 -0.11
C MET A 131 5.37 -15.04 0.73
N LYS A 132 4.19 -15.62 0.99
CA LYS A 132 4.06 -16.89 1.73
C LYS A 132 4.82 -18.01 1.01
N ASN A 133 4.62 -18.13 -0.30
CA ASN A 133 5.29 -19.15 -1.11
C ASN A 133 6.82 -18.95 -1.16
N PHE A 134 7.28 -17.70 -1.23
CA PHE A 134 8.69 -17.37 -1.17
C PHE A 134 9.30 -17.75 0.18
N LEU A 135 8.67 -17.37 1.29
CA LEU A 135 9.16 -17.69 2.63
C LEU A 135 9.17 -19.20 2.89
N GLN A 136 8.22 -19.97 2.37
CA GLN A 136 8.24 -21.43 2.44
C GLN A 136 9.44 -22.03 1.67
N ARG A 137 9.77 -21.49 0.48
CA ARG A 137 10.95 -21.94 -0.27
C ARG A 137 12.25 -21.59 0.44
N VAL A 138 12.33 -20.41 1.06
CA VAL A 138 13.45 -20.02 1.90
C VAL A 138 13.56 -20.97 3.09
N GLU A 139 12.48 -21.23 3.81
CA GLU A 139 12.44 -22.14 4.96
C GLU A 139 12.93 -23.55 4.61
N ALA A 140 12.57 -24.05 3.43
CA ALA A 140 12.99 -25.37 2.96
C ALA A 140 14.48 -25.45 2.54
N LYS A 141 15.07 -24.37 1.99
CA LYS A 141 16.43 -24.40 1.42
C LYS A 141 17.49 -23.68 2.26
N ALA A 142 17.10 -22.69 3.05
CA ALA A 142 17.95 -21.79 3.84
C ALA A 142 17.15 -21.23 5.05
N PRO A 143 16.77 -22.10 6.02
CA PRO A 143 15.87 -21.74 7.12
C PRO A 143 16.35 -20.55 7.97
N GLU A 144 17.66 -20.40 8.12
CA GLU A 144 18.30 -19.29 8.82
C GLU A 144 18.00 -17.92 8.18
N LEU A 145 17.72 -17.88 6.87
CA LEU A 145 17.40 -16.65 6.14
C LEU A 145 15.93 -16.29 6.19
N ARG A 146 15.06 -17.17 6.67
CA ARG A 146 13.60 -16.96 6.70
C ARG A 146 13.22 -15.68 7.46
N ILE A 147 13.78 -15.50 8.67
CA ILE A 147 13.48 -14.34 9.50
C ILE A 147 13.98 -13.04 8.87
N LYS A 148 15.19 -13.07 8.26
CA LYS A 148 15.75 -11.92 7.54
C LYS A 148 14.78 -11.43 6.46
N TYR A 149 14.30 -12.33 5.60
CA TYR A 149 13.42 -11.95 4.50
C TYR A 149 12.00 -11.62 4.97
N LEU A 150 11.46 -12.31 5.97
CA LEU A 150 10.16 -11.98 6.56
C LEU A 150 10.16 -10.53 7.06
N ASN A 151 11.16 -10.16 7.87
CA ASN A 151 11.27 -8.81 8.42
C ASN A 151 11.40 -7.77 7.31
N ARG A 152 12.24 -8.03 6.30
CA ARG A 152 12.42 -7.15 5.14
C ARG A 152 11.10 -6.87 4.42
N LEU A 153 10.32 -7.91 4.12
CA LEU A 153 9.06 -7.76 3.39
C LEU A 153 7.96 -7.12 4.26
N GLN A 154 7.91 -7.43 5.56
CA GLN A 154 7.00 -6.76 6.50
C GLN A 154 7.34 -5.28 6.69
N MET A 155 8.62 -4.91 6.70
CA MET A 155 9.02 -3.50 6.73
C MET A 155 8.52 -2.77 5.49
N ALA A 156 8.66 -3.37 4.31
CA ALA A 156 8.15 -2.78 3.07
C ALA A 156 6.62 -2.58 3.06
N GLN A 157 5.85 -3.43 3.76
CA GLN A 157 4.40 -3.26 3.91
C GLN A 157 4.02 -2.08 4.82
N ASN A 158 4.87 -1.78 5.80
CA ASN A 158 4.61 -0.76 6.82
C ASN A 158 5.34 0.56 6.58
N GLU A 159 6.18 0.63 5.54
CA GLU A 159 6.97 1.82 5.28
C GLU A 159 6.06 2.97 4.84
N PRO A 160 6.17 4.15 5.49
CA PRO A 160 5.40 5.30 5.08
C PRO A 160 5.84 5.74 3.69
N CYS A 161 4.86 6.01 2.83
CA CYS A 161 5.14 6.50 1.50
C CYS A 161 5.51 7.98 1.54
N PRO A 162 6.64 8.38 0.94
CA PRO A 162 7.05 9.78 0.91
C PRO A 162 5.99 10.61 0.19
N VAL A 163 5.63 11.75 0.78
CA VAL A 163 4.78 12.75 0.12
C VAL A 163 5.61 13.34 -1.01
N ARG A 164 5.28 12.99 -2.26
CA ARG A 164 5.76 13.68 -3.46
C ARG A 164 4.90 14.88 -3.75
#